data_AF-A0A0N4X6F0-F1
#
_entry.id   AF-A0A0N4X6F0-F1
#
_cell.length_a   1.000
_cell.length_b   1.000
_cell.length_c   1.000
_cell.angle_alpha   90.00
_cell.angle_beta   90.00
_cell.angle_gamma   90.00
#
_symmetry.space_group_name_H-M   'P 1'
#
loop_
_entity.id
_entity.type
_entity.pdbx_description
1 polymer ?
#
loop_
_entity_poly.entity_id
_entity_poly.type
_entity_poly.pdbx_seq_one_letter_code
_entity_poly.pdbx_strand_id
1 'polypeptide(L)'
;MYRRLPPGYITKSTIIVVGGGLLGYAATEMLWGSEVFYDRAVMPLVHKYTDGETAHSLAIRAASWGLTPRFGPNRREYDELACEFLGMPLKNPIGLAAGFDKNAEAVGPLSEASGFGLVEVGSVTPIPQDGNPKPRMFRLLEDEV
;
A
#
# COMPACT_ATOMS: atom_id res chain seq x y z
N MET A 1 39.44 -29.99 -17.03
CA MET A 1 39.88 -29.72 -15.64
C MET A 1 39.18 -28.44 -15.20
N TYR A 2 38.09 -28.52 -14.41
CA TYR A 2 37.37 -27.33 -13.97
C TYR A 2 38.22 -26.54 -12.97
N ARG A 3 38.32 -25.21 -13.19
CA ARG A 3 39.02 -24.29 -12.29
C ARG A 3 38.29 -24.30 -10.94
N ARG A 4 38.96 -24.64 -9.83
CA ARG A 4 38.35 -24.56 -8.49
C ARG A 4 37.90 -23.11 -8.24
N LEU A 5 36.63 -22.95 -7.86
CA LEU A 5 36.08 -21.65 -7.51
C LEU A 5 36.77 -21.11 -6.24
N PRO A 6 36.93 -19.78 -6.11
CA PRO A 6 37.52 -19.19 -4.93
C PRO A 6 36.68 -19.47 -3.67
N PRO A 7 37.30 -19.55 -2.47
CA PRO A 7 36.58 -19.77 -1.22
C PRO A 7 35.45 -18.74 -1.02
N GLY A 8 34.26 -19.21 -0.64
CA GLY A 8 33.09 -18.34 -0.43
C GLY A 8 32.31 -17.94 -1.69
N TYR A 9 32.74 -18.37 -2.88
CA TYR A 9 32.01 -18.10 -4.13
C TYR A 9 30.58 -18.67 -4.11
N ILE A 10 30.43 -19.93 -3.66
CA ILE A 10 29.12 -20.58 -3.55
C ILE A 10 28.21 -19.79 -2.59
N THR A 11 28.72 -19.38 -1.44
CA THR A 11 27.97 -18.60 -0.45
C THR A 11 27.49 -17.25 -1.01
N LYS A 12 28.35 -16.54 -1.75
CA LYS A 12 27.97 -15.27 -2.40
C LYS A 12 26.91 -15.49 -3.49
N SER A 13 27.09 -16.50 -4.34
CA SER A 13 26.12 -16.84 -5.38
C SER A 13 24.77 -17.24 -4.77
N THR A 14 24.76 -18.00 -3.67
CA THR A 14 23.52 -18.38 -2.98
C THR A 14 22.79 -17.16 -2.41
N ILE A 15 23.50 -16.22 -1.76
CA ILE A 15 22.89 -14.98 -1.25
C ILE A 15 22.24 -14.18 -2.38
N ILE A 16 22.93 -14.05 -3.51
CA ILE A 16 22.41 -13.30 -4.67
C ILE A 16 21.17 -13.98 -5.24
N VAL A 17 21.20 -15.29 -5.46
CA VAL A 17 20.09 -16.03 -6.06
C VAL A 17 18.87 -16.06 -5.14
N VAL A 18 19.07 -16.39 -3.85
CA VAL A 18 17.97 -16.47 -2.88
C VAL A 18 17.43 -15.08 -2.56
N GLY A 19 18.30 -14.10 -2.29
CA GLY A 19 17.90 -12.73 -2.00
C GLY A 19 17.20 -12.07 -3.19
N GLY A 20 17.75 -12.22 -4.40
CA GLY A 20 17.15 -11.73 -5.62
C GLY A 20 15.80 -12.40 -5.91
N GLY A 21 15.70 -13.71 -5.72
CA GLY A 21 14.45 -14.45 -5.89
C GLY A 21 13.35 -13.99 -4.92
N LEU A 22 13.68 -13.82 -3.64
CA LEU A 22 12.74 -13.33 -2.63
C LEU A 22 12.28 -11.89 -2.92
N LEU A 23 13.21 -11.01 -3.28
CA LEU A 23 12.89 -9.63 -3.66
C LEU A 23 12.00 -9.57 -4.91
N GLY A 24 12.31 -10.39 -5.93
CA GLY A 24 11.50 -10.48 -7.14
C GLY A 24 10.10 -11.00 -6.88
N TYR A 25 9.97 -12.03 -6.04
CA TYR A 25 8.68 -12.57 -5.61
C TYR A 25 7.86 -11.52 -4.85
N ALA A 26 8.44 -10.89 -3.82
CA ALA A 26 7.78 -9.85 -3.04
C ALA A 26 7.33 -8.67 -3.91
N ALA A 27 8.19 -8.21 -4.83
CA ALA A 27 7.84 -7.13 -5.76
C ALA A 27 6.67 -7.52 -6.67
N THR A 28 6.64 -8.77 -7.13
CA THR A 28 5.55 -9.28 -7.97
C THR A 28 4.24 -9.38 -7.20
N GLU A 29 4.25 -9.91 -5.98
CA GLU A 29 3.07 -10.00 -5.11
C GLU A 29 2.53 -8.61 -4.72
N MET A 30 3.43 -7.63 -4.46
CA MET A 30 3.03 -6.24 -4.24
C MET A 30 2.37 -5.62 -5.46
N LEU A 31 2.94 -5.85 -6.66
CA LEU A 31 2.34 -5.34 -7.91
C LEU A 31 1.02 -6.03 -8.27
N TRP A 32 0.86 -7.30 -7.90
CA TRP A 32 -0.35 -8.10 -8.10
C TRP A 32 -1.43 -7.87 -7.04
N GLY A 33 -1.11 -7.21 -5.93
CA GLY A 33 -2.08 -6.89 -4.89
C GLY A 33 -2.60 -8.11 -4.14
N SER A 34 -1.78 -9.15 -3.96
CA SER A 34 -2.20 -10.37 -3.29
C SER A 34 -2.62 -10.11 -1.84
N GLU A 35 -3.92 -10.21 -1.54
CA GLU A 35 -4.48 -9.93 -0.21
C GLU A 35 -3.77 -10.74 0.88
N VAL A 36 -3.52 -12.03 0.61
CA VAL A 36 -2.83 -12.94 1.55
C VAL A 36 -1.39 -12.49 1.81
N PHE A 37 -0.69 -12.00 0.79
CA PHE A 37 0.68 -11.50 0.97
C PHE A 37 0.72 -10.22 1.79
N TYR A 38 -0.21 -9.29 1.53
CA TYR A 38 -0.32 -8.06 2.31
C TYR A 38 -0.65 -8.36 3.78
N ASP A 39 -1.69 -9.16 4.02
CA ASP A 39 -2.16 -9.54 5.35
C ASP A 39 -1.10 -10.31 6.16
N ARG A 40 -0.46 -11.31 5.56
CA ARG A 40 0.44 -12.22 6.32
C ARG A 40 1.90 -11.81 6.34
N ALA A 41 2.36 -11.00 5.40
CA ALA A 41 3.76 -10.61 5.30
C ALA A 41 3.96 -9.09 5.44
N VAL A 42 3.31 -8.28 4.60
CA VAL A 42 3.58 -6.83 4.55
C VAL A 42 3.10 -6.13 5.81
N MET A 43 1.82 -6.26 6.17
CA MET A 43 1.22 -5.54 7.29
C MET A 43 1.87 -5.89 8.64
N PRO A 44 2.15 -7.17 8.97
CA PRO A 44 2.83 -7.52 10.22
C PRO A 44 4.24 -6.92 10.33
N LEU A 45 4.98 -6.84 9.21
CA LEU A 45 6.30 -6.19 9.18
C LEU A 45 6.17 -4.68 9.38
N VAL A 46 5.24 -4.03 8.68
CA VAL A 46 4.98 -2.59 8.84
C VAL A 46 4.58 -2.29 10.29
N HIS A 47 3.67 -3.09 10.86
CA HIS A 47 3.18 -2.93 12.23
C HIS A 47 4.30 -3.09 13.27
N LYS A 48 5.22 -4.02 13.03
CA LYS A 48 6.35 -4.28 13.93
C LYS A 48 7.44 -3.21 13.88
N TYR A 49 7.72 -2.63 12.71
CA TYR A 49 8.88 -1.75 12.52
C TYR A 49 8.55 -0.25 12.40
N THR A 50 7.27 0.12 12.28
CA THR A 50 6.87 1.53 12.09
C THR A 50 5.72 1.91 13.01
N ASP A 51 5.73 3.16 13.49
CA ASP A 51 4.57 3.75 14.17
C ASP A 51 3.43 4.05 13.18
N GLY A 52 2.23 4.33 13.71
CA GLY A 52 1.05 4.56 12.88
C GLY A 52 1.17 5.74 11.92
N GLU A 53 1.78 6.85 12.34
CA GLU A 53 1.90 8.06 11.52
C GLU A 53 2.98 7.90 10.44
N THR A 54 4.09 7.22 10.77
CA THR A 54 5.12 6.88 9.78
C THR A 54 4.62 5.86 8.75
N ALA A 55 3.90 4.83 9.20
CA ALA A 55 3.28 3.85 8.30
C ALA A 55 2.31 4.54 7.31
N HIS A 56 1.47 5.44 7.83
CA HIS A 56 0.56 6.24 7.03
C HIS A 56 1.29 7.12 6.01
N SER A 57 2.32 7.86 6.46
CA SER A 57 3.13 8.72 5.58
C SER A 57 3.83 7.91 4.48
N LEU A 58 4.30 6.71 4.80
CA LEU A 58 4.91 5.79 3.83
C LEU A 58 3.87 5.30 2.81
N ALA A 59 2.66 4.97 3.26
CA ALA A 59 1.57 4.54 2.37
C ALA A 59 1.18 5.64 1.37
N ILE A 60 1.02 6.88 1.81
CA ILE A 60 0.75 8.03 0.93
C ILE A 60 1.89 8.24 -0.07
N ARG A 61 3.14 8.19 0.39
CA ARG A 61 4.31 8.31 -0.52
C ARG A 61 4.36 7.19 -1.55
N ALA A 62 4.17 5.95 -1.12
CA ALA A 62 4.12 4.80 -2.03
C ALA A 62 2.99 4.96 -3.06
N ALA A 63 1.82 5.43 -2.63
CA ALA A 63 0.71 5.72 -3.53
C ALA A 63 1.01 6.87 -4.49
N SER A 64 1.63 7.95 -4.03
CA SER A 64 2.03 9.09 -4.87
C SER A 64 3.06 8.70 -5.95
N TRP A 65 3.92 7.72 -5.66
CA TRP A 65 4.84 7.13 -6.63
C TRP A 65 4.20 6.05 -7.52
N GLY A 66 2.90 5.79 -7.34
CA GLY A 66 2.17 4.77 -8.09
C GLY A 66 2.65 3.34 -7.81
N LEU A 67 3.16 3.08 -6.60
CA LEU A 67 3.55 1.76 -6.09
C LEU A 67 2.37 1.00 -5.47
N THR A 68 1.14 1.43 -5.75
CA THR A 68 -0.06 0.65 -5.45
C THR A 68 -0.12 -0.58 -6.37
N PRO A 69 -0.81 -1.66 -5.94
CA PRO A 69 -1.09 -2.78 -6.81
C PRO A 69 -1.67 -2.34 -8.14
N ARG A 70 -1.02 -2.73 -9.24
CA ARG A 70 -1.42 -2.34 -10.60
C ARG A 70 -2.16 -3.45 -11.33
N PHE A 71 -1.89 -4.68 -10.93
CA PHE A 71 -2.39 -5.89 -11.53
C PHE A 71 -3.13 -6.70 -10.47
N GLY A 72 -3.93 -7.67 -10.89
CA GLY A 72 -4.66 -8.56 -9.98
C GLY A 72 -6.18 -8.36 -9.94
N PRO A 73 -6.89 -9.27 -9.24
CA PRO A 73 -8.35 -9.31 -9.22
C PRO A 73 -8.98 -8.13 -8.47
N ASN A 74 -8.23 -7.43 -7.62
CA ASN A 74 -8.74 -6.33 -6.79
C ASN A 74 -9.22 -5.11 -7.62
N ARG A 75 -8.86 -5.07 -8.91
CA ARG A 75 -9.33 -4.04 -9.86
C ARG A 75 -10.56 -4.47 -10.65
N ARG A 76 -11.07 -5.68 -10.40
CA ARG A 76 -12.26 -6.17 -11.08
C ARG A 76 -13.47 -5.39 -10.57
N GLU A 77 -14.08 -4.66 -11.47
CA GLU A 77 -15.36 -4.00 -11.24
C GLU A 77 -16.50 -4.96 -11.58
N TYR A 78 -17.60 -4.82 -10.86
CA TYR A 78 -18.82 -5.61 -11.01
C TYR A 78 -19.96 -4.65 -11.30
N ASP A 79 -20.58 -4.75 -12.47
CA ASP A 79 -21.63 -3.83 -12.92
C ASP A 79 -22.82 -3.81 -11.96
N GLU A 80 -23.05 -4.91 -11.23
CA GLU A 80 -24.11 -5.03 -10.21
C GLU A 80 -23.87 -4.13 -8.99
N LEU A 81 -22.64 -3.66 -8.78
CA LEU A 81 -22.28 -2.74 -7.70
C LEU A 81 -22.33 -1.27 -8.14
N ALA A 82 -22.52 -0.98 -9.43
CA ALA A 82 -22.59 0.38 -9.92
C ALA A 82 -23.77 1.12 -9.26
N CYS A 83 -23.53 2.34 -8.78
CA CYS A 83 -24.53 3.14 -8.07
C CYS A 83 -24.38 4.63 -8.38
N GLU A 84 -25.31 5.44 -7.88
CA GLU A 84 -25.28 6.89 -8.05
C GLU A 84 -25.19 7.57 -6.68
N PHE A 85 -24.31 8.55 -6.55
CA PHE A 85 -24.15 9.35 -5.35
C PHE A 85 -24.08 10.84 -5.74
N LEU A 86 -24.97 11.66 -5.17
CA LEU A 86 -25.06 13.09 -5.47
C LEU A 86 -25.18 13.43 -6.98
N GLY A 87 -25.89 12.59 -7.75
CA GLY A 87 -26.01 12.79 -9.20
C GLY A 87 -24.78 12.30 -10.00
N MET A 88 -23.79 11.71 -9.34
CA MET A 88 -22.56 11.21 -9.98
C MET A 88 -22.55 9.68 -9.99
N PRO A 89 -22.23 9.05 -11.14
CA PRO A 89 -22.10 7.60 -11.22
C PRO A 89 -20.83 7.14 -10.49
N LEU A 90 -20.97 6.11 -9.66
CA LEU A 90 -19.89 5.41 -9.00
C LEU A 90 -19.81 3.97 -9.51
N LYS A 91 -18.58 3.47 -9.67
CA LYS A 91 -18.30 2.09 -10.10
C LYS A 91 -18.71 1.06 -9.05
N ASN A 92 -18.63 1.43 -7.78
CA ASN A 92 -19.01 0.64 -6.62
C ASN A 92 -19.30 1.59 -5.44
N PRO A 93 -20.02 1.15 -4.39
CA PRO A 93 -20.38 2.01 -3.26
C PRO A 93 -19.27 2.16 -2.21
N ILE A 94 -18.06 1.63 -2.44
CA ILE A 94 -16.97 1.62 -1.46
C ILE A 94 -16.09 2.85 -1.67
N GLY A 95 -15.95 3.65 -0.62
CA GLY A 95 -15.14 4.87 -0.65
C GLY A 95 -13.99 4.87 0.35
N LEU A 96 -12.94 5.63 0.05
CA LEU A 96 -11.87 5.97 0.98
C LEU A 96 -12.22 7.28 1.70
N ALA A 97 -12.36 7.19 3.03
CA ALA A 97 -12.79 8.31 3.86
C ALA A 97 -11.72 9.41 3.98
N ALA A 98 -12.17 10.63 4.34
CA ALA A 98 -11.28 11.73 4.71
C ALA A 98 -10.35 11.36 5.86
N GLY A 99 -9.25 12.08 5.95
CA GLY A 99 -8.20 11.88 6.93
C GLY A 99 -7.08 10.97 6.42
N PHE A 100 -7.31 10.22 5.34
CA PHE A 100 -6.26 9.45 4.67
C PHE A 100 -5.37 10.36 3.82
N ASP A 101 -5.83 10.84 2.66
CA ASP A 101 -5.06 11.78 1.85
C ASP A 101 -5.46 13.22 2.19
N LYS A 102 -4.86 13.78 3.23
CA LYS A 102 -5.19 15.13 3.73
C LYS A 102 -4.82 16.25 2.75
N ASN A 103 -3.76 16.03 1.98
CA ASN A 103 -3.11 17.06 1.16
C ASN A 103 -3.26 16.79 -0.36
N ALA A 104 -4.07 15.83 -0.76
CA ALA A 104 -4.26 15.42 -2.16
C ALA A 104 -2.96 14.93 -2.84
N GLU A 105 -2.07 14.27 -2.09
CA GLU A 105 -0.77 13.82 -2.58
C GLU A 105 -0.86 12.60 -3.52
N ALA A 106 -1.93 11.81 -3.42
CA ALA A 106 -2.06 10.54 -4.11
C ALA A 106 -3.46 10.29 -4.72
N VAL A 107 -4.25 11.34 -4.96
CA VAL A 107 -5.64 11.23 -5.44
C VAL A 107 -5.79 10.34 -6.67
N GLY A 108 -5.01 10.57 -7.73
CA GLY A 108 -5.10 9.79 -8.97
C GLY A 108 -4.77 8.31 -8.77
N PRO A 109 -3.59 7.95 -8.23
CA PRO A 109 -3.29 6.56 -7.90
C PRO A 109 -4.30 5.91 -6.95
N LEU A 110 -4.83 6.64 -5.97
CA LEU A 110 -5.82 6.11 -5.04
C LEU A 110 -7.17 5.82 -5.74
N SER A 111 -7.66 6.72 -6.58
CA SER A 111 -8.92 6.53 -7.31
C SER A 111 -8.83 5.50 -8.43
N GLU A 112 -7.72 5.45 -9.17
CA GLU A 112 -7.61 4.62 -10.37
C GLU A 112 -7.05 3.21 -10.10
N ALA A 113 -6.19 3.07 -9.08
CA ALA A 113 -5.47 1.83 -8.82
C ALA A 113 -5.90 1.09 -7.55
N SER A 114 -6.58 1.74 -6.61
CA SER A 114 -6.98 1.10 -5.34
C SER A 114 -8.38 0.46 -5.37
N GLY A 115 -9.18 0.74 -6.41
CA GLY A 115 -10.50 0.13 -6.61
C GLY A 115 -11.66 0.84 -5.89
N PHE A 116 -11.40 1.94 -5.17
CA PHE A 116 -12.45 2.74 -4.53
C PHE A 116 -13.32 3.45 -5.58
N GLY A 117 -14.63 3.41 -5.38
CA GLY A 117 -15.58 4.19 -6.17
C GLY A 117 -15.51 5.69 -5.86
N LEU A 118 -15.11 6.05 -4.63
CA LEU A 118 -15.00 7.44 -4.16
C LEU A 118 -13.75 7.62 -3.29
N VAL A 119 -13.08 8.77 -3.40
CA VAL A 119 -11.98 9.17 -2.50
C VAL A 119 -12.29 10.55 -1.94
N GLU A 120 -12.36 10.66 -0.61
CA GLU A 120 -12.58 11.93 0.08
C GLU A 120 -11.25 12.50 0.59
N VAL A 121 -10.85 13.65 0.06
CA VAL A 121 -9.61 14.36 0.44
C VAL A 121 -9.85 15.25 1.65
N GLY A 122 -8.82 15.38 2.49
CA GLY A 122 -8.81 16.33 3.61
C GLY A 122 -8.73 15.62 4.96
N SER A 123 -9.14 16.24 6.06
CA SER A 123 -9.72 17.59 6.14
C SER A 123 -8.70 18.69 5.86
N VAL A 124 -9.10 19.70 5.09
CA VAL A 124 -8.28 20.86 4.74
C VAL A 124 -8.71 22.07 5.58
N THR A 125 -7.73 22.82 6.08
CA THR A 125 -7.95 24.11 6.76
C THR A 125 -7.54 25.28 5.85
N PRO A 126 -8.13 26.48 5.98
CA PRO A 126 -7.77 27.63 5.14
C PRO A 126 -6.29 28.05 5.22
N ILE A 127 -5.63 27.75 6.35
CA ILE A 127 -4.20 27.99 6.58
C ILE A 127 -3.51 26.68 6.97
N PRO A 128 -2.20 26.52 6.69
CA PRO A 128 -1.44 25.35 7.14
C PRO A 128 -1.46 25.20 8.66
N GLN A 129 -1.58 23.96 9.13
CA GLN A 129 -1.53 23.62 10.55
C GLN A 129 -0.63 22.41 10.79
N ASP A 130 0.30 22.50 11.74
CA ASP A 130 1.18 21.39 12.13
C ASP A 130 0.42 20.26 12.87
N GLY A 131 -0.77 20.59 13.39
CA GLY A 131 -1.62 19.72 14.19
C GLY A 131 -1.08 19.48 15.61
N ASN A 132 -1.64 18.50 16.31
CA ASN A 132 -1.26 18.19 17.69
C ASN A 132 0.17 17.63 17.81
N PRO A 133 0.85 17.78 18.95
CA PRO A 133 2.15 17.15 19.19
C PRO A 133 2.12 15.63 19.00
N LYS A 134 3.22 15.05 18.51
CA LYS A 134 3.38 13.59 18.32
C LYS A 134 3.85 12.90 19.62
N PRO A 135 3.55 11.61 19.84
CA PRO A 135 2.74 10.70 19.00
C PRO A 135 1.23 10.93 19.17
N ARG A 136 0.49 10.85 18.06
CA ARG A 136 -0.96 11.17 18.00
C ARG A 136 -1.79 10.17 17.19
N MET A 137 -1.16 9.10 16.72
CA MET A 137 -1.81 8.04 15.95
C MET A 137 -1.35 6.70 16.51
N PHE A 138 -2.31 5.94 17.02
CA PHE A 138 -2.08 4.65 17.67
C PHE A 138 -3.01 3.62 17.01
N ARG A 139 -2.56 2.36 16.98
CA ARG A 139 -3.33 1.23 16.47
C ARG A 139 -3.63 0.28 17.63
N LEU A 140 -4.85 -0.25 17.66
CA LEU A 140 -5.28 -1.29 18.61
C LEU A 140 -5.37 -2.59 17.82
N LEU A 141 -4.24 -3.30 17.73
CA LEU A 141 -4.13 -4.48 16.86
C LEU A 141 -4.93 -5.67 17.42
N GLU A 142 -5.21 -5.66 18.72
CA GLU A 142 -6.00 -6.68 19.40
C GLU A 142 -7.49 -6.64 19.02
N ASP A 143 -7.96 -5.53 18.46
CA ASP A 143 -9.37 -5.29 18.11
C ASP A 143 -9.64 -5.45 16.59
N GLU A 144 -8.61 -5.75 15.78
CA GLU A 144 -8.79 -6.12 14.37
C GLU A 144 -9.34 -7.56 14.30
N VAL A 145 -10.62 -7.70 13.89
CA VAL A 145 -11.33 -8.98 13.73
C VAL A 145 -11.07 -9.61 12.37
#